data_AF-S3CKQ6-F1
#
_entry.id   AF-S3CKQ6-F1
#
_cell.length_a   1.000
_cell.length_b   1.000
_cell.length_c   1.000
_cell.angle_alpha   90.00
_cell.angle_beta   90.00
_cell.angle_gamma   90.00
#
_symmetry.space_group_name_H-M   'P 1'
#
loop_
_entity.id
_entity.type
_entity.pdbx_description
1 polymer ?
#
loop_
_entity_poly.entity_id
_entity_poly.type
_entity_poly.pdbx_seq_one_letter_code
_entity_poly.pdbx_strand_id
1 'polypeptide(L)' 'MTEAKNTIELKDSERQPCEVWTRVMGYHRPVQSFNIGKKGEFEERVCFTEGAATHHGEIHRPCCGK' A
#
# COMPACT_ATOMS: atom_id res chain seq x y z
N MET A 1 12.57 -7.47 36.49
CA MET A 1 13.20 -6.38 35.72
C MET A 1 12.12 -5.84 34.79
N THR A 2 11.47 -4.74 35.16
CA THR A 2 10.35 -4.15 34.39
C THR A 2 10.88 -2.96 33.62
N GLU A 3 10.86 -3.07 32.29
CA GLU A 3 11.37 -2.05 31.36
C GLU A 3 10.35 -0.93 31.21
N ALA A 4 10.73 0.29 31.61
CA ALA A 4 9.90 1.47 31.46
C ALA A 4 9.88 1.90 29.98
N LYS A 5 8.73 1.74 29.32
CA LYS A 5 8.50 2.25 27.96
C LYS A 5 8.39 3.77 28.00
N ASN A 6 9.48 4.47 27.70
CA ASN A 6 9.45 5.90 27.42
C ASN A 6 8.92 6.13 26.00
N THR A 7 7.74 6.72 25.88
CA THR A 7 7.18 7.17 24.60
C THR A 7 7.90 8.44 24.16
N ILE A 8 8.62 8.39 23.04
CA ILE A 8 9.29 9.56 22.46
C ILE A 8 8.30 10.27 21.53
N GLU A 9 7.76 11.40 21.98
CA GLU A 9 6.86 12.25 21.18
C GLU A 9 7.65 13.36 20.48
N LEU A 10 7.73 13.31 19.14
CA LEU A 10 8.37 14.34 18.32
C LEU A 10 7.39 15.45 17.94
N LYS A 11 7.82 16.71 18.02
CA LYS A 11 7.07 17.86 17.49
C LYS A 11 7.09 17.84 15.96
N ASP A 12 6.10 18.47 15.33
CA ASP A 12 5.97 18.49 13.86
C ASP A 12 7.21 19.07 13.15
N SER A 13 7.81 20.11 13.74
CA SER A 13 9.05 20.74 13.24
C SER A 13 10.28 19.83 13.26
N GLU A 14 10.25 18.76 14.07
CA GLU A 14 11.35 17.81 14.22
C GLU A 14 11.16 16.58 13.32
N ARG A 15 10.03 16.48 12.61
CA ARG A 15 9.71 15.36 11.72
C ARG A 15 10.27 15.60 10.32
N GLN A 16 10.85 14.56 9.74
CA GLN A 16 11.21 14.53 8.33
C GLN A 16 10.04 13.96 7.51
N PRO A 17 9.63 14.59 6.39
CA PRO A 17 8.59 14.03 5.53
C PRO A 17 9.05 12.69 4.95
N CYS A 18 8.17 11.69 5.01
CA CYS A 18 8.43 10.38 4.41
C CYS A 18 8.04 10.39 2.93
N GLU A 19 8.97 9.97 2.07
CA GLU A 19 8.66 9.74 0.66
C GLU A 19 7.95 8.40 0.49
N VAL A 20 6.74 8.43 -0.08
CA VAL A 20 5.99 7.22 -0.39
C VAL A 20 6.21 6.83 -1.84
N TRP A 21 6.63 5.59 -2.06
CA TRP A 21 6.91 5.03 -3.37
C TRP A 21 5.91 3.92 -3.70
N THR A 22 5.44 3.89 -4.94
CA THR A 22 4.49 2.87 -5.40
C THR A 22 4.82 2.37 -6.79
N ARG A 23 4.29 1.19 -7.13
CA ARG A 23 4.51 0.57 -8.44
C ARG A 23 3.58 1.17 -9.50
N VAL A 24 4.18 1.64 -10.59
CA VAL A 24 3.51 2.16 -11.78
C VAL A 24 4.00 1.36 -12.98
N MET A 25 3.10 0.60 -13.62
CA MET A 25 3.38 -0.14 -14.86
C MET A 25 4.67 -0.98 -14.84
N GLY A 26 5.11 -1.47 -13.68
CA GLY A 26 6.28 -2.34 -13.54
C GLY A 26 7.49 -1.75 -12.81
N TYR A 27 7.56 -0.43 -12.59
CA TYR A 27 8.66 0.22 -11.86
C TYR A 27 8.17 1.04 -10.66
N HIS A 28 9.07 1.38 -9.72
CA HIS A 28 8.75 2.20 -8.56
C HIS A 28 8.90 3.69 -8.89
N ARG A 29 7.90 4.48 -8.50
CA ARG A 29 7.87 5.93 -8.67
C ARG A 29 7.36 6.60 -7.40
N PRO A 30 7.91 7.75 -6.98
CA PRO A 30 7.40 8.50 -5.83
C PRO A 30 6.00 9.04 -6.13
N VAL A 31 5.09 8.88 -5.17
CA VAL A 31 3.69 9.33 -5.27
C VAL A 31 3.61 10.86 -5.41
N GLN A 32 4.55 11.59 -4.79
CA GLN A 32 4.63 13.05 -4.89
C GLN A 32 4.85 13.55 -6.34
N SER A 33 5.38 12.70 -7.23
CA SER A 33 5.61 13.05 -8.64
C SER A 33 4.34 12.91 -9.51
N PHE A 34 3.20 12.45 -8.97
CA PHE A 34 2.03 12.15 -9.78
C PHE A 34 1.34 13.40 -10.31
N ASN A 35 0.98 13.37 -11.60
CA ASN A 35 0.10 14.37 -12.19
C ASN A 35 -1.37 14.09 -11.83
N ILE A 36 -2.29 15.01 -12.14
CA ILE A 36 -3.70 14.92 -11.76
C ILE A 36 -4.34 13.63 -12.29
N GLY A 37 -4.10 13.26 -13.55
CA GLY A 37 -4.65 12.04 -14.13
C GLY A 37 -4.14 10.77 -13.43
N LYS A 38 -2.85 10.73 -13.07
CA LYS A 38 -2.28 9.57 -12.37
C LYS A 38 -2.75 9.47 -10.92
N LYS A 39 -3.06 10.60 -10.26
CA LYS A 39 -3.69 10.62 -8.94
C LYS A 39 -5.09 10.00 -9.01
N GLY A 40 -5.90 10.38 -10.00
CA GLY A 40 -7.22 9.78 -10.23
C GLY A 40 -7.14 8.27 -10.45
N GLU A 41 -6.30 7.82 -11.38
CA GLU A 41 -6.10 6.37 -11.61
C GLU A 41 -5.63 5.64 -10.33
N PHE A 42 -4.79 6.28 -9.51
CA PHE A 42 -4.31 5.68 -8.26
C PHE A 42 -5.42 5.54 -7.22
N GLU A 43 -6.31 6.52 -7.10
CA GLU A 43 -7.46 6.51 -6.19
C GLU A 43 -8.51 5.45 -6.59
N GLU A 44 -8.64 5.16 -7.88
CA GLU A 44 -9.53 4.11 -8.40
C GLU A 44 -8.98 2.68 -8.22
N ARG A 45 -7.74 2.52 -7.73
CA ARG A 45 -7.15 1.18 -7.53
C ARG A 45 -7.82 0.47 -6.36
N VAL A 46 -8.27 -0.75 -6.63
CA VAL A 46 -8.80 -1.65 -5.60
C VAL A 46 -7.66 -2.41 -4.94
N CYS A 47 -7.48 -2.19 -3.64
CA CYS A 47 -6.54 -2.95 -2.83
C CYS A 47 -7.09 -4.34 -2.53
N PHE A 48 -6.18 -5.31 -2.38
CA PHE A 48 -6.53 -6.61 -1.85
C PHE A 48 -7.08 -6.47 -0.42
N THR A 49 -8.12 -7.24 -0.12
CA THR A 49 -8.63 -7.41 1.24
C THR A 49 -8.93 -8.89 1.47
N GLU A 50 -8.66 -9.41 2.68
CA GLU A 50 -8.96 -10.81 3.01
C GLU A 50 -10.44 -11.14 2.86
N GLY A 51 -11.33 -10.20 3.20
CA GLY A 51 -12.78 -10.35 3.00
C GLY A 51 -13.14 -10.55 1.53
N ALA A 52 -12.64 -9.69 0.63
CA ALA A 52 -12.89 -9.85 -0.80
C ALA A 52 -12.32 -11.17 -1.35
N ALA A 53 -11.19 -11.64 -0.81
CA ALA A 53 -10.56 -12.89 -1.22
C ALA A 53 -11.32 -14.13 -0.72
N THR A 54 -11.88 -14.10 0.48
CA THR A 54 -12.65 -15.21 1.06
C THR A 54 -14.04 -15.34 0.45
N HIS A 55 -14.67 -14.22 0.06
CA HIS A 55 -15.94 -14.21 -0.66
C HIS A 55 -15.80 -14.53 -2.16
N HIS A 56 -14.60 -14.46 -2.70
CA HIS A 56 -14.32 -15.03 -4.01
C HIS A 56 -14.43 -16.55 -3.86
N GLY A 57 -15.50 -17.14 -4.40
CA GLY A 57 -15.73 -18.59 -4.35
C GLY A 57 -14.52 -19.39 -4.84
N GLU A 58 -14.54 -20.72 -4.65
CA GLU A 58 -13.41 -21.59 -4.97
C GLU A 58 -12.74 -21.19 -6.29
N ILE A 59 -11.45 -20.84 -6.20
CA ILE A 59 -10.65 -20.48 -7.36
C ILE A 59 -10.57 -21.75 -8.21
N HIS A 60 -11.49 -21.89 -9.16
CA HIS A 60 -11.42 -22.90 -10.19
C HIS A 60 -10.07 -22.71 -10.90
N ARG A 61 -9.12 -23.57 -10.59
CA ARG A 61 -8.07 -23.94 -11.52
C ARG A 61 -8.08 -25.45 -11.62
N PRO A 62 -8.18 -25.92 -12.86
CA PRO A 62 -7.06 -26.64 -13.39
C PRO A 62 -6.76 -26.11 -14.79
N CYS A 63 -6.00 -25.02 -14.89
CA CYS A 63 -5.42 -24.60 -16.16
C CYS A 63 -4.04 -25.24 -16.45
N CYS A 64 -3.73 -26.38 -15.81
CA CYS A 64 -2.69 -27.30 -16.25
C CYS A 64 -3.29 -28.71 -16.20
N GLY A 65 -3.77 -29.20 -17.33
CA GLY A 65 -4.47 -30.49 -17.39
C GLY A 65 -5.03 -30.91 -18.76
N LYS A 66 -4.69 -30.22 -19.85
CA LYS A 66 -4.76 -30.75 -21.21
C LYS A 66 -3.58 -30.24 -22.01
#